data_AF-A0A946K4G5-F1
#
_entry.id   AF-A0A946K4G5-F1
#
_cell.length_a   1.000
_cell.length_b   1.000
_cell.length_c   1.000
_cell.angle_alpha   90.00
_cell.angle_beta   90.00
_cell.angle_gamma   90.00
#
_symmetry.space_group_name_H-M   'P 1'
#
loop_
_entity.id
_entity.type
_entity.pdbx_description
1 polymer ?
#
loop_
_entity_poly.entity_id
_entity_poly.type
_entity_poly.pdbx_seq_one_letter_code
_entity_poly.pdbx_strand_id
1 'polypeptide(L)'
;MSQPETNANEVAVAISTERFGFYAGFNQVVVLVPKLLLAALILWVGLSPSAAGEVLLSVQNWSTTSFGGWYVYVTAFYTVICLALAIWPRTAHVKLGRSDEKPEFSMFTWLSMMFGAGIGIGMLTYSTAEPIFHFANNPDTIKGITTGLDENNVRNAYKWAMLHYGFTPWACYGVVGISLGYLSYNRGLPLTIRSALQPLFGRAMSGSAGHVVDIVAILATVVGLSVTIGYGVSQFASGLFNISGAQWLVGEGGKPTLLAQLFGLTLIVGASCLSAMSGLNRGIKWLSNINMGLSVFLIAFFVIFGATFFALQTFAYTIWDYLVALPAMSTTVWADNGVEPYTSLQSWQGSWTIFYWAWWIAFAPFVGLFLARVSRGRTIREYVIGAIVIPSVICLVWFTFIGATAIDLELSGVAQGSIVNADMSAQLFKTINLILSPGLA
;
A
#
# COMPACT_ATOMS: atom_id res chain seq x y z
N MET A 1 19.32 -46.98 -12.04
CA MET A 1 18.30 -46.00 -12.45
C MET A 1 19.00 -44.66 -12.59
N SER A 2 19.18 -44.24 -13.83
CA SER A 2 19.81 -42.98 -14.24
C SER A 2 19.10 -41.79 -13.58
N GLN A 3 19.89 -40.93 -12.91
CA GLN A 3 19.43 -39.57 -12.63
C GLN A 3 19.07 -38.91 -13.96
N PRO A 4 17.95 -38.17 -14.05
CA PRO A 4 17.74 -37.32 -15.21
C PRO A 4 18.80 -36.22 -15.15
N GLU A 5 19.73 -36.23 -16.09
CA GLU A 5 20.57 -35.08 -16.40
C GLU A 5 19.63 -33.89 -16.64
N THR A 6 19.59 -32.96 -15.70
CA THR A 6 18.98 -31.66 -15.94
C THR A 6 19.77 -31.00 -17.05
N ASN A 7 19.18 -30.95 -18.24
CA ASN A 7 19.72 -30.29 -19.41
C ASN A 7 20.19 -28.87 -19.00
N ALA A 8 21.51 -28.66 -18.89
CA ALA A 8 22.13 -27.44 -18.35
C ALA A 8 21.90 -26.19 -19.23
N ASN A 9 21.12 -26.31 -20.30
CA ASN A 9 20.96 -25.32 -21.36
C ASN A 9 19.63 -24.56 -21.40
N GLU A 10 18.73 -24.70 -20.40
CA GLU A 10 17.39 -24.12 -20.57
C GLU A 10 16.75 -23.30 -19.44
N VAL A 11 17.42 -23.01 -18.32
CA VAL A 11 16.71 -22.31 -17.21
C VAL A 11 17.43 -21.08 -16.63
N ALA A 12 18.66 -20.73 -17.00
CA ALA A 12 19.28 -19.56 -16.38
C ALA A 12 18.83 -18.23 -17.04
N VAL A 13 18.17 -17.36 -16.27
CA VAL A 13 18.10 -15.93 -16.61
C VAL A 13 19.51 -15.35 -16.41
N ALA A 14 20.20 -15.09 -17.51
CA ALA A 14 21.53 -14.49 -17.49
C ALA A 14 21.39 -12.97 -17.45
N ILE A 15 22.03 -12.33 -16.48
CA ILE A 15 22.01 -10.87 -16.31
C ILE A 15 23.43 -10.36 -16.48
N SER A 16 23.68 -9.55 -17.51
CA SER A 16 24.96 -8.87 -17.67
C SER A 16 25.10 -7.76 -16.64
N THR A 17 26.23 -7.75 -15.93
CA THR A 17 26.59 -6.71 -14.96
C THR A 17 27.97 -6.17 -15.27
N GLU A 18 28.17 -4.89 -15.05
CA GLU A 18 29.49 -4.27 -15.18
C GLU A 18 30.47 -4.86 -14.16
N ARG A 19 31.73 -5.05 -14.57
CA ARG A 19 32.75 -5.66 -13.72
C ARG A 19 33.54 -4.65 -12.89
N PHE A 20 33.66 -3.41 -13.37
CA PHE A 20 34.49 -2.38 -12.76
C PHE A 20 33.83 -0.99 -12.88
N GLY A 21 34.38 -0.01 -12.16
CA GLY A 21 33.91 1.38 -12.19
C GLY A 21 32.69 1.63 -11.31
N PHE A 22 32.07 2.81 -11.48
CA PHE A 22 30.96 3.27 -10.65
C PHE A 22 29.73 2.35 -10.69
N TYR A 23 29.52 1.63 -11.79
CA TYR A 23 28.40 0.70 -11.98
C TYR A 23 28.75 -0.76 -11.74
N ALA A 24 29.92 -1.07 -11.17
CA ALA A 24 30.32 -2.45 -10.89
C ALA A 24 29.24 -3.21 -10.10
N GLY A 25 28.87 -4.41 -10.58
CA GLY A 25 27.80 -5.24 -10.01
C GLY A 25 26.39 -4.90 -10.48
N PHE A 26 26.21 -3.87 -11.32
CA PHE A 26 24.90 -3.48 -11.86
C PHE A 26 24.82 -3.67 -13.37
N ASN A 27 23.60 -3.90 -13.87
CA ASN A 27 23.32 -3.80 -15.29
C ASN A 27 23.20 -2.31 -15.68
N GLN A 28 24.08 -1.83 -16.55
CA GLN A 28 24.19 -0.41 -16.88
C GLN A 28 22.90 0.15 -17.51
N VAL A 29 22.23 -0.59 -18.39
CA VAL A 29 20.98 -0.16 -19.03
C VAL A 29 19.88 -0.01 -17.99
N VAL A 30 19.71 -1.02 -17.13
CA VAL A 30 18.67 -1.04 -16.09
C VAL A 30 18.90 0.05 -15.04
N VAL A 31 20.14 0.47 -14.79
CA VAL A 31 20.41 1.56 -13.84
C VAL A 31 20.32 2.95 -14.49
N LEU A 32 20.81 3.12 -15.71
CA LEU A 32 20.84 4.44 -16.35
C LEU A 32 19.47 4.89 -16.86
N VAL A 33 18.72 4.01 -17.52
CA VAL A 33 17.46 4.39 -18.17
C VAL A 33 16.43 4.92 -17.17
N PRO A 34 16.12 4.24 -16.04
CA PRO A 34 15.19 4.78 -15.06
C PRO A 34 15.66 6.10 -14.47
N LYS A 35 16.97 6.26 -14.20
CA LYS A 35 17.54 7.51 -13.68
C LYS A 35 17.32 8.68 -14.64
N LEU A 36 17.58 8.47 -15.93
CA LEU A 36 17.38 9.50 -16.95
C LEU A 36 15.90 9.86 -17.11
N LEU A 37 15.01 8.86 -17.14
CA LEU A 37 13.57 9.08 -17.25
C LEU A 37 13.01 9.82 -16.04
N LEU A 38 13.43 9.44 -14.82
CA LEU A 38 13.03 10.13 -13.59
C LEU A 38 13.58 11.55 -13.53
N ALA A 39 14.84 11.77 -13.91
CA ALA A 39 15.43 13.11 -13.95
C ALA A 39 14.69 14.00 -14.96
N ALA A 40 14.36 13.48 -16.15
CA ALA A 40 13.59 14.20 -17.16
C ALA A 40 12.18 14.53 -16.66
N LEU A 41 11.50 13.58 -16.00
CA LEU A 41 10.19 13.81 -15.39
C LEU A 41 10.24 14.91 -14.33
N ILE A 42 11.22 14.86 -13.42
CA ILE A 42 11.40 15.85 -12.36
C ILE A 42 11.69 17.24 -12.95
N LEU A 43 12.56 17.33 -13.96
CA LEU A 43 12.87 18.59 -14.63
C LEU A 43 11.63 19.16 -15.32
N TRP A 44 10.88 18.33 -16.04
CA TRP A 44 9.64 18.77 -16.71
C TRP A 44 8.60 19.28 -15.72
N VAL A 45 8.33 18.53 -14.65
CA VAL A 45 7.39 18.93 -13.59
C VAL A 45 7.87 20.20 -12.88
N GLY A 46 9.18 20.32 -12.61
CA GLY A 46 9.77 21.48 -11.93
C GLY A 46 9.77 22.77 -12.76
N LEU A 47 9.89 22.66 -14.09
CA LEU A 47 9.89 23.83 -14.98
C LEU A 47 8.49 24.41 -15.19
N SER A 48 7.44 23.58 -15.22
CA SER A 48 6.06 24.05 -15.37
C SER A 48 5.08 23.17 -14.58
N PRO A 49 4.93 23.39 -13.26
CA PRO A 49 4.09 22.54 -12.41
C PRO A 49 2.61 22.51 -12.82
N SER A 50 2.05 23.66 -13.22
CA SER A 50 0.64 23.75 -13.63
C SER A 50 0.37 22.95 -14.91
N ALA A 51 1.17 23.19 -15.96
CA ALA A 51 1.02 22.48 -17.22
C ALA A 51 1.28 20.98 -17.06
N ALA A 52 2.28 20.59 -16.27
CA ALA A 52 2.54 19.19 -15.97
C ALA A 52 1.36 18.56 -15.21
N GLY A 53 0.79 19.27 -14.25
CA GLY A 53 -0.39 18.84 -13.49
C GLY A 53 -1.61 18.57 -14.38
N GLU A 54 -1.91 19.47 -15.32
CA GLU A 54 -2.99 19.29 -16.29
C GLU A 54 -2.79 18.07 -17.19
N VAL A 55 -1.58 17.88 -17.71
CA VAL A 55 -1.24 16.72 -18.55
C VAL A 55 -1.33 15.42 -17.75
N LEU A 56 -0.77 15.38 -16.54
CA LEU A 56 -0.80 14.20 -15.69
C LEU A 56 -2.24 13.84 -15.28
N LEU A 57 -3.08 14.84 -14.98
CA LEU A 57 -4.49 14.63 -14.68
C LEU A 57 -5.27 14.11 -15.90
N SER A 58 -4.98 14.63 -17.10
CA SER A 58 -5.57 14.11 -18.34
C SER A 58 -5.19 12.65 -18.59
N VAL A 59 -3.92 12.30 -18.40
CA VAL A 59 -3.43 10.91 -18.52
C VAL A 59 -4.06 10.02 -17.45
N GLN A 60 -4.20 10.51 -16.21
CA GLN A 60 -4.87 9.79 -15.13
C GLN A 60 -6.34 9.50 -15.50
N ASN A 61 -7.09 10.51 -15.95
CA ASN A 61 -8.49 10.36 -16.33
C ASN A 61 -8.67 9.39 -17.50
N TRP A 62 -7.80 9.49 -18.51
CA TRP A 62 -7.78 8.54 -19.63
C TRP A 62 -7.50 7.11 -19.15
N SER A 63 -6.53 6.93 -18.25
CA SER A 63 -6.19 5.62 -17.67
C SER A 63 -7.36 5.04 -16.87
N THR A 64 -7.97 5.82 -16.00
CA THR A 64 -9.14 5.41 -15.19
C THR A 64 -10.31 5.00 -16.09
N THR A 65 -10.60 5.76 -17.13
CA THR A 65 -11.72 5.49 -18.04
C THR A 65 -11.45 4.25 -18.91
N SER A 66 -10.22 4.10 -19.42
CA SER A 66 -9.88 3.04 -20.36
C SER A 66 -9.54 1.71 -19.66
N PHE A 67 -8.88 1.77 -18.51
CA PHE A 67 -8.34 0.61 -17.79
C PHE A 67 -9.00 0.38 -16.42
N GLY A 68 -9.99 1.17 -16.01
CA GLY A 68 -10.67 0.99 -14.72
C GLY A 68 -11.19 -0.44 -14.52
N GLY A 69 -11.86 -1.01 -15.53
CA GLY A 69 -12.28 -2.40 -15.50
C GLY A 69 -11.12 -3.38 -15.41
N TRP A 70 -10.00 -3.13 -16.10
CA TRP A 70 -8.80 -3.96 -16.02
C TRP A 70 -8.24 -3.98 -14.59
N TYR A 71 -8.12 -2.82 -13.93
CA TYR A 71 -7.68 -2.72 -12.55
C TYR A 71 -8.57 -3.52 -11.59
N VAL A 72 -9.90 -3.44 -11.74
CA VAL A 72 -10.85 -4.21 -10.92
C VAL A 72 -10.65 -5.72 -11.13
N TYR A 73 -10.67 -6.18 -12.38
CA TYR A 73 -10.60 -7.62 -12.65
C TYR A 73 -9.23 -8.23 -12.33
N VAL A 74 -8.13 -7.51 -12.59
CA VAL A 74 -6.78 -8.03 -12.35
C VAL A 74 -6.50 -8.20 -10.84
N THR A 75 -6.97 -7.26 -10.01
CA THR A 75 -6.79 -7.32 -8.56
C THR A 75 -7.70 -8.36 -7.91
N ALA A 76 -8.92 -8.53 -8.43
CA ALA A 76 -9.79 -9.65 -8.08
C ALA A 76 -9.14 -11.00 -8.42
N PHE A 77 -8.56 -11.12 -9.62
CA PHE A 77 -7.84 -12.31 -10.06
C PHE A 77 -6.67 -12.63 -9.13
N TYR A 78 -5.83 -11.65 -8.77
CA TYR A 78 -4.72 -11.88 -7.82
C TYR A 78 -5.21 -12.36 -6.46
N THR A 79 -6.30 -11.77 -5.95
CA THR A 79 -6.92 -12.16 -4.68
C THR A 79 -7.38 -13.61 -4.72
N VAL A 80 -8.16 -13.97 -5.74
CA VAL A 80 -8.68 -15.34 -5.92
C VAL A 80 -7.53 -16.33 -6.06
N ILE A 81 -6.52 -16.04 -6.89
CA ILE A 81 -5.39 -16.96 -7.12
C ILE A 81 -4.58 -17.17 -5.84
N CYS A 82 -4.23 -16.12 -5.11
CA CYS A 82 -3.47 -16.25 -3.86
C CYS A 82 -4.22 -17.10 -2.83
N LEU A 83 -5.52 -16.84 -2.64
CA LEU A 83 -6.34 -17.63 -1.71
C LEU A 83 -6.52 -19.08 -2.18
N ALA A 84 -6.78 -19.29 -3.47
CA ALA A 84 -6.91 -20.62 -4.06
C ALA A 84 -5.62 -21.44 -3.89
N LEU A 85 -4.45 -20.85 -4.12
CA LEU A 85 -3.15 -21.51 -3.96
C LEU A 85 -2.88 -21.95 -2.51
N ALA A 86 -3.38 -21.20 -1.52
CA ALA A 86 -3.23 -21.53 -0.11
C ALA A 86 -4.17 -22.65 0.37
N ILE A 87 -5.38 -22.69 -0.19
CA ILE A 87 -6.42 -23.67 0.15
C ILE A 87 -6.15 -25.00 -0.56
N TRP A 88 -5.74 -24.94 -1.83
CA TRP A 88 -5.56 -26.13 -2.67
C TRP A 88 -4.43 -27.03 -2.14
N PRO A 89 -4.70 -28.29 -1.72
CA PRO A 89 -3.73 -29.10 -0.99
C PRO A 89 -2.39 -29.31 -1.71
N ARG A 90 -2.41 -29.46 -3.05
CA ARG A 90 -1.18 -29.71 -3.81
C ARG A 90 -0.23 -28.52 -3.83
N THR A 91 -0.76 -27.29 -3.85
CA THR A 91 0.05 -26.07 -3.90
C THR A 91 0.36 -25.55 -2.51
N ALA A 92 -0.58 -25.72 -1.56
CA ALA A 92 -0.46 -25.25 -0.20
C ALA A 92 0.83 -25.69 0.52
N HIS A 93 1.32 -26.89 0.22
CA HIS A 93 2.52 -27.47 0.83
C HIS A 93 3.81 -27.22 0.05
N VAL A 94 3.73 -26.57 -1.12
CA VAL A 94 4.92 -26.19 -1.89
C VAL A 94 5.71 -25.15 -1.10
N LYS A 95 7.02 -25.38 -0.95
CA LYS A 95 7.92 -24.44 -0.28
C LYS A 95 8.46 -23.39 -1.25
N LEU A 96 8.56 -22.15 -0.78
CA LEU A 96 9.33 -21.06 -1.38
C LEU A 96 10.83 -21.27 -1.09
N GLY A 97 11.35 -22.38 -1.60
CA GLY A 97 12.67 -22.92 -1.26
C GLY A 97 12.80 -24.37 -1.72
N ARG A 98 13.92 -25.01 -1.39
CA ARG A 98 14.08 -26.46 -1.62
C ARG A 98 13.16 -27.26 -0.69
N SER A 99 12.87 -28.51 -1.04
CA SER A 99 11.93 -29.36 -0.29
C SER A 99 12.35 -29.61 1.16
N ASP A 100 13.64 -29.69 1.41
CA ASP A 100 14.28 -29.91 2.71
C ASP A 100 14.64 -28.62 3.45
N GLU A 101 14.51 -27.47 2.78
CA GLU A 101 14.86 -26.17 3.34
C GLU A 101 13.92 -25.79 4.49
N LYS A 102 14.50 -25.29 5.58
CA LYS A 102 13.78 -24.77 6.74
C LYS A 102 13.62 -23.25 6.61
N PRO A 103 12.58 -22.66 7.23
CA PRO A 103 12.43 -21.20 7.25
C PRO A 103 13.67 -20.50 7.80
N GLU A 104 14.13 -19.46 7.10
CA GLU A 104 15.30 -18.67 7.51
C GLU A 104 15.05 -17.88 8.80
N PHE A 105 13.83 -17.40 8.98
CA PHE A 105 13.40 -16.64 10.16
C PHE A 105 12.39 -17.42 10.98
N SER A 106 12.43 -17.25 12.31
CA SER A 106 11.40 -17.79 13.21
C SER A 106 10.01 -17.23 12.85
N MET A 107 8.93 -17.91 13.25
CA MET A 107 7.56 -17.44 12.97
C MET A 107 7.32 -16.04 13.53
N PHE A 108 7.72 -15.80 14.78
CA PHE A 108 7.56 -14.50 15.42
C PHE A 108 8.33 -13.41 14.67
N THR A 109 9.62 -13.64 14.39
CA THR A 109 10.46 -12.69 13.65
C THR A 109 9.90 -12.39 12.26
N TRP A 110 9.43 -13.42 11.55
CA TRP A 110 8.85 -13.28 10.23
C TRP A 110 7.57 -12.43 10.25
N LEU A 111 6.64 -12.71 11.15
CA LEU A 111 5.43 -11.92 11.31
C LEU A 111 5.71 -10.48 11.78
N SER A 112 6.71 -10.28 12.65
CA SER A 112 7.15 -8.94 13.05
C SER A 112 7.69 -8.13 11.86
N MET A 113 8.42 -8.77 10.94
CA MET A 113 8.90 -8.11 9.73
C MET A 113 7.75 -7.76 8.77
N MET A 114 6.75 -8.61 8.64
CA MET A 114 5.51 -8.30 7.88
C MET A 114 4.80 -7.09 8.48
N PHE A 115 4.65 -7.08 9.81
CA PHE A 115 4.01 -5.98 10.53
C PHE A 115 4.76 -4.65 10.34
N GLY A 116 6.09 -4.67 10.50
CA GLY A 116 6.92 -3.49 10.29
C GLY A 116 6.92 -2.99 8.84
N ALA A 117 6.76 -3.88 7.86
CA ALA A 117 6.63 -3.50 6.45
C ALA A 117 5.23 -2.99 6.08
N GLY A 118 4.19 -3.43 6.80
CA GLY A 118 2.81 -3.02 6.55
C GLY A 118 2.37 -1.72 7.22
N ILE A 119 3.06 -1.31 8.30
CA ILE A 119 2.82 0.01 8.89
C ILE A 119 3.60 1.07 8.10
N GLY A 120 2.90 1.69 7.17
CA GLY A 120 3.39 2.83 6.42
C GLY A 120 2.66 4.13 6.77
N ILE A 121 3.18 5.23 6.24
CA ILE A 121 2.56 6.55 6.29
C ILE A 121 1.12 6.49 5.77
N GLY A 122 0.87 5.72 4.71
CA GLY A 122 -0.47 5.52 4.17
C GLY A 122 -1.47 5.01 5.20
N MET A 123 -1.07 4.13 6.13
CA MET A 123 -1.98 3.68 7.20
C MET A 123 -2.28 4.81 8.20
N LEU A 124 -1.29 5.61 8.59
CA LEU A 124 -1.51 6.73 9.51
C LEU A 124 -2.42 7.82 8.92
N THR A 125 -2.29 8.10 7.63
CA THR A 125 -3.14 9.08 6.95
C THR A 125 -4.56 8.55 6.76
N TYR A 126 -4.69 7.35 6.17
CA TYR A 126 -5.99 6.85 5.70
C TYR A 126 -6.80 6.11 6.77
N SER A 127 -6.19 5.65 7.87
CA SER A 127 -6.94 4.97 8.96
C SER A 127 -7.99 5.85 9.62
N THR A 128 -7.85 7.18 9.55
CA THR A 128 -8.90 8.14 9.91
C THR A 128 -9.68 8.58 8.68
N ALA A 129 -8.95 8.96 7.62
CA ALA A 129 -9.56 9.72 6.53
C ALA A 129 -10.46 8.93 5.60
N GLU A 130 -10.12 7.67 5.32
CA GLU A 130 -10.96 6.85 4.47
C GLU A 130 -12.26 6.42 5.16
N PRO A 131 -12.27 5.96 6.43
CA PRO A 131 -13.51 5.73 7.15
C PRO A 131 -14.39 6.98 7.22
N ILE A 132 -13.82 8.15 7.53
CA ILE A 132 -14.56 9.41 7.59
C ILE A 132 -15.13 9.79 6.22
N PHE A 133 -14.34 9.66 5.14
CA PHE A 133 -14.82 9.92 3.80
C PHE A 133 -15.95 8.97 3.43
N HIS A 134 -15.78 7.66 3.64
CA HIS A 134 -16.81 6.67 3.31
C HIS A 134 -18.03 6.75 4.21
N PHE A 135 -17.89 7.26 5.43
CA PHE A 135 -18.99 7.58 6.31
C PHE A 135 -19.86 8.73 5.75
N ALA A 136 -19.24 9.71 5.08
CA ALA A 136 -19.96 10.77 4.37
C ALA A 136 -20.49 10.32 3.00
N ASN A 137 -19.66 9.62 2.22
CA ASN A 137 -19.94 9.28 0.84
C ASN A 137 -19.28 7.96 0.40
N ASN A 138 -20.10 6.97 0.08
CA ASN A 138 -19.70 5.68 -0.48
C ASN A 138 -20.77 5.17 -1.47
N PRO A 139 -20.51 4.07 -2.20
CA PRO A 139 -21.44 3.53 -3.19
C PRO A 139 -22.86 3.24 -2.68
N ASP A 140 -23.02 2.89 -1.40
CA ASP A 140 -24.32 2.64 -0.78
C ASP A 140 -25.06 3.96 -0.49
N THR A 141 -24.37 5.03 -0.07
CA THR A 141 -24.99 6.36 0.08
C THR A 141 -25.33 6.98 -1.27
N ILE A 142 -24.45 6.82 -2.27
CA ILE A 142 -24.68 7.32 -3.64
C ILE A 142 -25.92 6.65 -4.26
N LYS A 143 -26.18 5.38 -3.95
CA LYS A 143 -27.39 4.65 -4.37
C LYS A 143 -28.63 4.97 -3.53
N GLY A 144 -28.51 5.78 -2.48
CA GLY A 144 -29.60 6.09 -1.55
C GLY A 144 -30.00 4.92 -0.65
N ILE A 145 -29.13 3.92 -0.47
CA ILE A 145 -29.38 2.77 0.43
C ILE A 145 -29.17 3.16 1.89
N THR A 146 -28.20 4.04 2.14
CA THR A 146 -27.89 4.62 3.45
C THR A 146 -27.76 6.13 3.37
N THR A 147 -27.75 6.79 4.52
CA THR A 147 -27.61 8.24 4.62
C THR A 147 -26.18 8.58 5.00
N GLY A 148 -25.54 9.47 4.24
CA GLY A 148 -24.20 9.96 4.59
C GLY A 148 -24.20 10.63 5.96
N LEU A 149 -23.13 10.42 6.73
CA LEU A 149 -22.96 10.92 8.10
C LEU A 149 -23.98 10.42 9.13
N ASP A 150 -24.68 9.32 8.84
CA ASP A 150 -25.67 8.70 9.73
C ASP A 150 -25.19 7.34 10.27
N GLU A 151 -25.68 6.95 11.45
CA GLU A 151 -25.34 5.69 12.12
C GLU A 151 -25.58 4.47 11.20
N ASN A 152 -26.61 4.51 10.36
CA ASN A 152 -26.93 3.42 9.44
C ASN A 152 -25.83 3.16 8.37
N ASN A 153 -24.91 4.11 8.17
CA ASN A 153 -23.88 4.04 7.15
C ASN A 153 -22.52 3.55 7.65
N VAL A 154 -22.30 3.48 8.97
CA VAL A 154 -21.01 3.09 9.57
C VAL A 154 -20.49 1.77 8.98
N ARG A 155 -21.33 0.74 8.97
CA ARG A 155 -20.96 -0.60 8.46
C ARG A 155 -20.60 -0.58 6.97
N ASN A 156 -21.32 0.21 6.18
CA ASN A 156 -21.06 0.35 4.75
C ASN A 156 -19.78 1.14 4.47
N ALA A 157 -19.40 2.08 5.35
CA ALA A 157 -18.13 2.79 5.20
C ALA A 157 -16.93 1.83 5.33
N TYR A 158 -16.98 0.92 6.31
CA TYR A 158 -15.88 0.03 6.64
C TYR A 158 -15.64 -1.11 5.65
N LYS A 159 -16.68 -1.65 5.00
CA LYS A 159 -16.47 -2.69 3.97
C LYS A 159 -15.65 -2.18 2.79
N TRP A 160 -15.80 -0.90 2.41
CA TRP A 160 -15.02 -0.26 1.35
C TRP A 160 -13.58 0.02 1.78
N ALA A 161 -13.37 0.52 3.00
CA ALA A 161 -12.03 0.65 3.57
C ALA A 161 -11.28 -0.69 3.59
N MET A 162 -11.97 -1.78 3.95
CA MET A 162 -11.40 -3.12 3.92
C MET A 162 -11.23 -3.70 2.51
N LEU A 163 -11.96 -3.24 1.51
CA LEU A 163 -11.63 -3.57 0.13
C LEU A 163 -10.24 -3.02 -0.21
N HIS A 164 -9.98 -1.77 0.13
CA HIS A 164 -8.77 -1.06 -0.27
C HIS A 164 -7.53 -1.42 0.56
N TYR A 165 -7.68 -1.84 1.82
CA TYR A 165 -6.58 -2.20 2.74
C TYR A 165 -6.57 -3.66 3.22
N GLY A 166 -7.60 -4.44 2.89
CA GLY A 166 -7.73 -5.86 3.23
C GLY A 166 -7.05 -6.78 2.22
N PHE A 167 -7.68 -7.89 1.84
CA PHE A 167 -6.99 -8.94 1.08
C PHE A 167 -6.44 -8.49 -0.27
N THR A 168 -7.12 -7.57 -0.95
CA THR A 168 -6.82 -7.20 -2.32
C THR A 168 -5.42 -6.57 -2.52
N PRO A 169 -5.03 -5.49 -1.79
CA PRO A 169 -3.65 -4.97 -1.90
C PRO A 169 -2.59 -6.02 -1.56
N TRP A 170 -2.82 -6.77 -0.48
CA TRP A 170 -1.86 -7.77 -0.04
C TRP A 170 -1.74 -8.93 -1.02
N ALA A 171 -2.80 -9.27 -1.76
CA ALA A 171 -2.76 -10.25 -2.83
C ALA A 171 -1.97 -9.76 -4.05
N CYS A 172 -2.02 -8.46 -4.39
CA CYS A 172 -1.14 -7.87 -5.41
C CYS A 172 0.33 -8.06 -5.04
N TYR A 173 0.69 -7.88 -3.76
CA TYR A 173 2.05 -8.12 -3.28
C TYR A 173 2.35 -9.62 -3.20
N GLY A 174 1.37 -10.40 -2.78
CA GLY A 174 1.45 -11.83 -2.56
C GLY A 174 1.76 -12.60 -3.83
N VAL A 175 1.10 -12.27 -4.95
CA VAL A 175 1.36 -12.95 -6.23
C VAL A 175 2.79 -12.68 -6.71
N VAL A 176 3.29 -11.45 -6.55
CA VAL A 176 4.68 -11.11 -6.88
C VAL A 176 5.64 -11.85 -5.96
N GLY A 177 5.40 -11.87 -4.65
CA GLY A 177 6.29 -12.53 -3.70
C GLY A 177 6.30 -14.07 -3.80
N ILE A 178 5.16 -14.70 -4.08
CA ILE A 178 5.08 -16.14 -4.37
C ILE A 178 5.87 -16.44 -5.64
N SER A 179 5.66 -15.67 -6.72
CA SER A 179 6.31 -15.93 -7.99
C SER A 179 7.83 -15.82 -7.88
N LEU A 180 8.34 -14.73 -7.28
CA LEU A 180 9.77 -14.53 -7.02
C LEU A 180 10.33 -15.56 -6.05
N GLY A 181 9.66 -15.81 -4.91
CA GLY A 181 10.13 -16.75 -3.90
C GLY A 181 10.25 -18.16 -4.44
N TYR A 182 9.27 -18.61 -5.23
CA TYR A 182 9.31 -19.92 -5.87
C TYR A 182 10.42 -19.98 -6.93
N LEU A 183 10.43 -19.04 -7.87
CA LEU A 183 11.37 -19.10 -9.00
C LEU A 183 12.83 -18.89 -8.55
N SER A 184 13.07 -18.06 -7.55
CA SER A 184 14.43 -17.85 -7.06
C SER A 184 14.89 -18.96 -6.10
N TYR A 185 14.09 -19.32 -5.10
CA TYR A 185 14.55 -20.25 -4.06
C TYR A 185 14.27 -21.71 -4.38
N ASN A 186 13.17 -22.03 -5.07
CA ASN A 186 12.89 -23.40 -5.51
C ASN A 186 13.59 -23.72 -6.83
N ARG A 187 13.58 -22.79 -7.80
CA ARG A 187 14.15 -23.02 -9.15
C ARG A 187 15.55 -22.43 -9.38
N GLY A 188 16.12 -21.69 -8.43
CA GLY A 188 17.50 -21.21 -8.51
C GLY A 188 17.70 -20.02 -9.46
N LEU A 189 16.64 -19.28 -9.80
CA LEU A 189 16.74 -18.07 -10.61
C LEU A 189 17.24 -16.86 -9.80
N PRO A 190 17.84 -15.84 -10.44
CA PRO A 190 18.14 -14.58 -9.78
C PRO A 190 16.89 -13.96 -9.15
N LEU A 191 17.01 -13.34 -7.98
CA LEU A 191 15.91 -12.66 -7.30
C LEU A 191 15.67 -11.27 -7.91
N THR A 192 15.07 -11.24 -9.11
CA THR A 192 14.75 -10.04 -9.89
C THR A 192 13.38 -10.19 -10.54
N ILE A 193 12.71 -9.07 -10.87
CA ILE A 193 11.33 -9.08 -11.37
C ILE A 193 11.20 -9.86 -12.68
N ARG A 194 12.15 -9.69 -13.61
CA ARG A 194 12.20 -10.48 -14.85
C ARG A 194 12.20 -12.00 -14.63
N SER A 195 12.74 -12.50 -13.52
CA SER A 195 12.77 -13.94 -13.25
C SER A 195 11.39 -14.50 -13.05
N ALA A 196 10.44 -13.72 -12.51
CA ALA A 196 9.04 -14.11 -12.37
C ALA A 196 8.37 -14.43 -13.72
N LEU A 197 8.87 -13.83 -14.80
CA LEU A 197 8.34 -13.95 -16.15
C LEU A 197 9.09 -14.97 -17.02
N GLN A 198 10.19 -15.55 -16.52
CA GLN A 198 10.96 -16.57 -17.24
C GLN A 198 10.12 -17.76 -17.71
N PRO A 199 9.16 -18.31 -16.93
CA PRO A 199 8.36 -19.44 -17.40
C PRO A 199 7.49 -19.14 -18.63
N LEU A 200 7.16 -17.86 -18.86
CA LEU A 200 6.32 -17.43 -19.97
C LEU A 200 7.14 -17.03 -21.20
N PHE A 201 8.28 -16.37 -21.00
CA PHE A 201 9.06 -15.76 -22.08
C PHE A 201 10.46 -16.36 -22.26
N GLY A 202 10.84 -17.35 -21.44
CA GLY A 202 12.09 -18.09 -21.54
C GLY A 202 13.32 -17.19 -21.62
N ARG A 203 14.15 -17.41 -22.65
CA ARG A 203 15.43 -16.70 -22.84
C ARG A 203 15.28 -15.20 -23.11
N ALA A 204 14.11 -14.71 -23.51
CA ALA A 204 13.90 -13.27 -23.73
C ALA A 204 14.14 -12.45 -22.45
N MET A 205 13.96 -13.04 -21.27
CA MET A 205 14.25 -12.40 -19.98
C MET A 205 15.74 -12.13 -19.75
N SER A 206 16.64 -12.84 -20.42
CA SER A 206 18.08 -12.56 -20.39
C SER A 206 18.47 -11.37 -21.29
N GLY A 207 17.57 -10.89 -22.14
CA GLY A 207 17.82 -9.84 -23.13
C GLY A 207 17.11 -8.51 -22.83
N SER A 208 16.82 -7.76 -23.90
CA SER A 208 16.18 -6.43 -23.85
C SER A 208 14.79 -6.46 -23.21
N ALA A 209 14.00 -7.50 -23.45
CA ALA A 209 12.68 -7.65 -22.82
C ALA A 209 12.79 -7.71 -21.29
N GLY A 210 13.79 -8.45 -20.77
CA GLY A 210 14.08 -8.45 -19.33
C GLY A 210 14.53 -7.08 -18.80
N HIS A 211 15.30 -6.31 -19.59
CA HIS A 211 15.64 -4.93 -19.22
C HIS A 211 14.39 -4.06 -19.08
N VAL A 212 13.46 -4.13 -20.04
CA VAL A 212 12.20 -3.36 -19.99
C VAL A 212 11.41 -3.70 -18.72
N VAL A 213 11.28 -4.98 -18.39
CA VAL A 213 10.56 -5.43 -17.17
C VAL A 213 11.18 -4.82 -15.92
N ASP A 214 12.50 -4.92 -15.74
CA ASP A 214 13.15 -4.36 -14.56
C ASP A 214 13.10 -2.82 -14.53
N ILE A 215 13.21 -2.16 -15.69
CA ILE A 215 13.08 -0.70 -15.82
C ILE A 215 11.68 -0.25 -15.37
N VAL A 216 10.63 -0.88 -15.89
CA VAL A 216 9.24 -0.58 -15.51
C VAL A 216 9.03 -0.83 -14.02
N ALA A 217 9.57 -1.93 -13.47
CA ALA A 217 9.49 -2.20 -12.05
C ALA A 217 10.17 -1.14 -11.18
N ILE A 218 11.34 -0.64 -11.58
CA ILE A 218 12.05 0.44 -10.89
C ILE A 218 11.24 1.74 -10.96
N LEU A 219 10.76 2.12 -12.15
CA LEU A 219 9.95 3.32 -12.34
C LEU A 219 8.68 3.28 -11.49
N ALA A 220 7.93 2.17 -11.56
CA ALA A 220 6.72 1.96 -10.77
C ALA A 220 6.98 2.06 -9.28
N THR A 221 8.07 1.44 -8.80
CA THR A 221 8.46 1.49 -7.39
C THR A 221 8.78 2.91 -6.94
N VAL A 222 9.62 3.64 -7.69
CA VAL A 222 10.04 4.99 -7.30
C VAL A 222 8.85 5.95 -7.31
N VAL A 223 8.02 5.91 -8.36
CA VAL A 223 6.82 6.77 -8.46
C VAL A 223 5.81 6.45 -7.37
N GLY A 224 5.57 5.17 -7.08
CA GLY A 224 4.70 4.77 -5.96
C GLY A 224 5.26 5.24 -4.61
N LEU A 225 6.59 5.25 -4.43
CA LEU A 225 7.21 5.66 -3.17
C LEU A 225 7.04 7.16 -2.97
N SER A 226 7.11 7.94 -4.05
CA SER A 226 6.85 9.38 -4.04
C SER A 226 5.45 9.73 -3.53
N VAL A 227 4.41 8.94 -3.85
CA VAL A 227 3.05 9.14 -3.31
C VAL A 227 3.03 9.02 -1.79
N THR A 228 3.64 7.96 -1.27
CA THR A 228 3.71 7.71 0.19
C THR A 228 4.48 8.81 0.91
N ILE A 229 5.60 9.26 0.32
CA ILE A 229 6.38 10.39 0.85
C ILE A 229 5.53 11.67 0.84
N GLY A 230 4.80 11.95 -0.25
CA GLY A 230 3.94 13.13 -0.38
C GLY A 230 2.87 13.24 0.72
N TYR A 231 2.18 12.13 1.04
CA TYR A 231 1.28 12.10 2.19
C TYR A 231 2.03 12.29 3.51
N GLY A 232 3.23 11.73 3.61
CA GLY A 232 4.08 11.82 4.80
C GLY A 232 4.49 13.24 5.14
N VAL A 233 4.99 13.99 4.15
CA VAL A 233 5.35 15.40 4.36
C VAL A 233 4.13 16.28 4.61
N SER A 234 3.00 15.97 3.97
CA SER A 234 1.74 16.69 4.24
C SER A 234 1.27 16.47 5.69
N GLN A 235 1.26 15.22 6.15
CA GLN A 235 0.88 14.86 7.51
C GLN A 235 1.88 15.38 8.55
N PHE A 236 3.18 15.39 8.23
CA PHE A 236 4.20 16.03 9.06
C PHE A 236 3.96 17.53 9.23
N ALA A 237 3.69 18.24 8.13
CA ALA A 237 3.39 19.67 8.18
C ALA A 237 2.13 19.97 9.01
N SER A 238 1.05 19.20 8.81
CA SER A 238 -0.20 19.32 9.59
C SER A 238 0.03 19.02 11.08
N GLY A 239 0.84 18.01 11.41
CA GLY A 239 1.20 17.70 12.79
C GLY A 239 2.03 18.81 13.45
N LEU A 240 2.99 19.36 12.72
CA LEU A 240 3.79 20.49 13.20
C LEU A 240 2.92 21.73 13.42
N PHE A 241 1.95 21.98 12.53
CA PHE A 241 0.97 23.05 12.70
C PHE A 241 0.10 22.82 13.94
N ASN A 242 -0.37 21.59 14.16
CA ASN A 242 -1.17 21.24 15.33
C ASN A 242 -0.46 21.56 16.65
N ILE A 243 0.85 21.38 16.71
CA ILE A 243 1.66 21.61 17.92
C ILE A 243 2.09 23.08 18.05
N SER A 244 2.52 23.70 16.94
CA SER A 244 3.15 25.02 16.97
C SER A 244 2.21 26.19 16.71
N GLY A 245 1.07 25.96 16.05
CA GLY A 245 0.17 27.01 15.56
C GLY A 245 0.78 27.91 14.47
N ALA A 246 1.93 27.54 13.89
CA ALA A 246 2.65 28.40 12.95
C ALA A 246 1.94 28.49 11.60
N GLN A 247 1.36 29.65 11.31
CA GLN A 247 0.46 29.89 10.17
C GLN A 247 1.10 29.68 8.79
N TRP A 248 2.44 29.70 8.67
CA TRP A 248 3.10 29.41 7.39
C TRP A 248 3.01 27.93 6.98
N LEU A 249 2.69 27.04 7.92
CA LEU A 249 2.62 25.60 7.69
C LEU A 249 1.38 25.19 6.91
N VAL A 250 0.27 25.93 7.09
CA VAL A 250 -1.04 25.60 6.55
C VAL A 250 -1.63 26.81 5.84
N GLY A 251 -2.08 26.62 4.60
CA GLY A 251 -2.68 27.64 3.76
C GLY A 251 -4.22 27.62 3.80
N GLU A 252 -4.82 28.26 2.79
CA GLU A 252 -6.28 28.30 2.62
C GLU A 252 -6.88 26.87 2.60
N GLY A 253 -8.00 26.71 3.29
CA GLY A 253 -8.70 25.42 3.40
C GLY A 253 -8.00 24.39 4.30
N GLY A 254 -7.02 24.78 5.11
CA GLY A 254 -6.40 23.88 6.08
C GLY A 254 -5.34 22.93 5.49
N LYS A 255 -4.93 23.16 4.24
CA LYS A 255 -3.96 22.32 3.53
C LYS A 255 -2.51 22.74 3.80
N PRO A 256 -1.56 21.80 3.94
CA PRO A 256 -0.14 22.13 4.03
C PRO A 256 0.35 23.00 2.88
N THR A 257 1.13 24.05 3.18
CA THR A 257 1.72 24.89 2.13
C THR A 257 2.87 24.16 1.42
N LEU A 258 3.16 24.55 0.17
CA LEU A 258 4.32 24.02 -0.55
C LEU A 258 5.63 24.21 0.23
N LEU A 259 5.80 25.37 0.87
CA LEU A 259 6.98 25.66 1.68
C LEU A 259 7.10 24.69 2.87
N ALA A 260 5.98 24.37 3.53
CA ALA A 260 5.94 23.41 4.63
C ALA A 260 6.27 21.98 4.17
N GLN A 261 5.75 21.57 3.02
CA GLN A 261 6.05 20.27 2.42
C GLN A 261 7.52 20.15 2.02
N LEU A 262 8.11 21.18 1.40
CA LEU A 262 9.53 21.22 1.07
C LEU A 262 10.41 21.18 2.32
N PHE A 263 10.06 21.96 3.34
CA PHE A 263 10.76 21.93 4.63
C PHE A 263 10.73 20.53 5.26
N GLY A 264 9.54 19.93 5.37
CA GLY A 264 9.39 18.57 5.88
C GLY A 264 10.17 17.55 5.05
N LEU A 265 10.18 17.70 3.71
CA LEU A 265 10.87 16.79 2.80
C LEU A 265 12.38 16.84 3.04
N THR A 266 12.94 18.04 3.08
CA THR A 266 14.37 18.25 3.34
C THR A 266 14.77 17.66 4.69
N LEU A 267 13.94 17.84 5.72
CA LEU A 267 14.20 17.31 7.06
C LEU A 267 14.16 15.77 7.09
N ILE A 268 13.07 15.16 6.58
CA ILE A 268 12.87 13.71 6.63
C ILE A 268 13.88 12.98 5.74
N VAL A 269 14.07 13.46 4.50
CA VAL A 269 15.05 12.87 3.56
C VAL A 269 16.47 13.12 4.05
N GLY A 270 16.79 14.31 4.57
CA GLY A 270 18.10 14.60 5.16
C GLY A 270 18.42 13.66 6.32
N ALA A 271 17.50 13.47 7.26
CA ALA A 271 17.64 12.52 8.36
C ALA A 271 17.81 11.07 7.86
N SER A 272 17.04 10.68 6.84
CA SER A 272 17.14 9.35 6.22
C SER A 272 18.49 9.12 5.55
N CYS A 273 19.03 10.11 4.83
CA CYS A 273 20.35 10.07 4.24
C CYS A 273 21.45 9.93 5.29
N LEU A 274 21.40 10.73 6.36
CA LEU A 274 22.34 10.65 7.48
C LEU A 274 22.28 9.26 8.15
N SER A 275 21.07 8.70 8.32
CA SER A 275 20.88 7.35 8.85
C SER A 275 21.54 6.29 7.96
N ALA A 276 21.31 6.35 6.64
CA ALA A 276 21.90 5.42 5.68
C ALA A 276 23.44 5.50 5.67
N MET A 277 24.01 6.70 5.78
CA MET A 277 25.46 6.93 5.82
C MET A 277 26.10 6.45 7.14
N SER A 278 25.37 6.49 8.26
CA SER A 278 25.87 6.04 9.57
C SER A 278 25.96 4.52 9.75
N GLY A 279 25.58 3.76 8.73
CA GLY A 279 25.57 2.30 8.71
C GLY A 279 24.15 1.74 8.65
N LEU A 280 23.74 1.31 7.45
CA LEU A 280 22.40 0.85 7.10
C LEU A 280 21.79 -0.14 8.11
N ASN A 281 22.60 -1.08 8.61
CA ASN A 281 22.13 -2.12 9.52
C ASN A 281 21.77 -1.63 10.94
N ARG A 282 22.42 -0.58 11.44
CA ARG A 282 22.12 -0.02 12.79
C ARG A 282 21.00 1.01 12.71
N GLY A 283 21.06 1.92 11.74
CA GLY A 283 20.07 3.00 11.57
C GLY A 283 18.66 2.47 11.30
N ILE A 284 18.51 1.57 10.33
CA ILE A 284 17.20 0.98 9.99
C ILE A 284 16.62 0.21 11.17
N LYS A 285 17.45 -0.56 11.89
CA LYS A 285 16.98 -1.35 13.03
C LYS A 285 16.44 -0.47 14.16
N TRP A 286 17.14 0.61 14.49
CA TRP A 286 16.71 1.52 15.56
C TRP A 286 15.44 2.28 15.17
N LEU A 287 15.39 2.85 13.96
CA LEU A 287 14.22 3.55 13.45
C LEU A 287 13.00 2.64 13.37
N SER A 288 13.18 1.39 12.91
CA SER A 288 12.10 0.39 12.85
C SER A 288 11.55 0.05 14.24
N ASN A 289 12.42 -0.13 15.25
CA ASN A 289 11.99 -0.39 16.62
C ASN A 289 11.24 0.80 17.24
N ILE A 290 11.68 2.04 16.97
CA ILE A 290 10.96 3.24 17.43
C ILE A 290 9.60 3.34 16.75
N ASN A 291 9.56 3.18 15.43
CA ASN A 291 8.31 3.19 14.68
C ASN A 291 7.32 2.16 15.24
N MET A 292 7.83 0.97 15.55
CA MET A 292 7.05 -0.10 16.18
C MET A 292 6.50 0.30 17.55
N GLY A 293 7.35 0.85 18.42
CA GLY A 293 6.94 1.33 19.74
C GLY A 293 5.89 2.44 19.67
N LEU A 294 6.10 3.44 18.80
CA LEU A 294 5.15 4.53 18.58
C LEU A 294 3.82 4.04 18.00
N SER A 295 3.86 3.06 17.10
CA SER A 295 2.68 2.43 16.51
C SER A 295 1.83 1.72 17.56
N VAL A 296 2.47 0.90 18.39
CA VAL A 296 1.79 0.21 19.50
C VAL A 296 1.24 1.22 20.51
N PHE A 297 2.00 2.25 20.83
CA PHE A 297 1.55 3.33 21.71
C PHE A 297 0.31 4.04 21.16
N LEU A 298 0.30 4.39 19.87
CA LEU A 298 -0.83 5.07 19.26
C LEU A 298 -2.10 4.21 19.26
N ILE A 299 -2.00 2.93 18.90
CA ILE A 299 -3.15 2.02 19.00
C ILE A 299 -3.59 1.91 20.47
N ALA A 300 -2.67 1.70 21.41
CA ALA A 300 -3.01 1.61 22.82
C ALA A 300 -3.69 2.87 23.35
N PHE A 301 -3.28 4.05 22.90
CA PHE A 301 -3.94 5.31 23.19
C PHE A 301 -5.41 5.30 22.75
N PHE A 302 -5.70 4.93 21.50
CA PHE A 302 -7.08 4.83 21.00
C PHE A 302 -7.88 3.70 21.66
N VAL A 303 -7.23 2.62 22.09
CA VAL A 303 -7.87 1.53 22.84
C VAL A 303 -8.30 1.99 24.23
N ILE A 304 -7.55 2.89 24.87
CA ILE A 304 -7.81 3.35 26.25
C ILE A 304 -8.72 4.57 26.28
N PHE A 305 -8.47 5.54 25.39
CA PHE A 305 -9.11 6.86 25.40
C PHE A 305 -10.09 7.07 24.24
N GLY A 306 -10.10 6.19 23.24
CA GLY A 306 -11.03 6.25 22.12
C GLY A 306 -12.33 5.49 22.37
N ALA A 307 -13.11 5.29 21.31
CA ALA A 307 -14.40 4.60 21.37
C ALA A 307 -14.22 3.07 21.35
N THR A 308 -13.61 2.50 22.39
CA THR A 308 -13.15 1.09 22.42
C THR A 308 -14.24 0.08 22.09
N PHE A 309 -15.42 0.23 22.68
CA PHE A 309 -16.51 -0.72 22.47
C PHE A 309 -17.08 -0.60 21.04
N PHE A 310 -17.29 0.63 20.57
CA PHE A 310 -17.73 0.90 19.20
C PHE A 310 -16.71 0.38 18.17
N ALA A 311 -15.41 0.56 18.43
CA ALA A 311 -14.33 0.02 17.61
C ALA A 311 -14.32 -1.51 17.56
N LEU A 312 -14.52 -2.19 18.70
CA LEU A 312 -14.60 -3.67 18.75
C LEU A 312 -15.83 -4.22 18.03
N GLN A 313 -16.99 -3.57 18.18
CA GLN A 313 -18.20 -3.94 17.42
C GLN A 313 -17.98 -3.73 15.92
N THR A 314 -17.47 -2.57 15.54
CA THR A 314 -17.15 -2.24 14.15
C THR A 314 -16.16 -3.25 13.56
N PHE A 315 -15.13 -3.64 14.32
CA PHE A 315 -14.18 -4.67 13.92
C PHE A 315 -14.87 -6.00 13.59
N ALA A 316 -15.72 -6.50 14.48
CA ALA A 316 -16.42 -7.78 14.27
C ALA A 316 -17.40 -7.72 13.09
N TYR A 317 -18.22 -6.66 12.99
CA TYR A 317 -19.16 -6.50 11.89
C TYR A 317 -18.46 -6.32 10.55
N THR A 318 -17.37 -5.57 10.53
CA THR A 318 -16.60 -5.32 9.30
C THR A 318 -16.03 -6.61 8.73
N ILE A 319 -15.53 -7.53 9.56
CA ILE A 319 -15.05 -8.84 9.07
C ILE A 319 -16.18 -9.54 8.30
N TRP A 320 -17.36 -9.63 8.91
CA TRP A 320 -18.50 -10.30 8.28
C TRP A 320 -18.94 -9.58 7.00
N ASP A 321 -19.19 -8.28 7.07
CA ASP A 321 -19.71 -7.48 5.97
C ASP A 321 -18.73 -7.45 4.79
N TYR A 322 -17.43 -7.34 5.08
CA TYR A 322 -16.37 -7.41 4.09
C TYR A 322 -16.35 -8.76 3.39
N LEU A 323 -16.33 -9.88 4.14
CA LEU A 323 -16.23 -11.21 3.55
C LEU A 323 -17.46 -11.55 2.69
N VAL A 324 -18.66 -11.13 3.11
CA VAL A 324 -19.89 -11.33 2.33
C VAL A 324 -19.91 -10.45 1.08
N ALA A 325 -19.50 -9.18 1.19
CA ALA A 325 -19.54 -8.25 0.08
C ALA A 325 -18.34 -8.39 -0.90
N LEU A 326 -17.24 -9.01 -0.47
CA LEU A 326 -15.98 -9.07 -1.21
C LEU A 326 -16.15 -9.54 -2.67
N PRO A 327 -16.86 -10.65 -2.98
CA PRO A 327 -16.99 -11.10 -4.37
C PRO A 327 -17.64 -10.05 -5.28
N ALA A 328 -18.70 -9.39 -4.80
CA ALA A 328 -19.40 -8.35 -5.55
C ALA A 328 -18.54 -7.09 -5.67
N MET A 329 -17.95 -6.62 -4.57
CA MET A 329 -17.09 -5.43 -4.58
C MET A 329 -15.85 -5.60 -5.47
N SER A 330 -15.25 -6.79 -5.50
CA SER A 330 -14.07 -7.09 -6.32
C SER A 330 -14.37 -7.21 -7.81
N THR A 331 -15.63 -7.42 -8.22
CA THR A 331 -15.98 -7.66 -9.64
C THR A 331 -16.88 -6.59 -10.25
N THR A 332 -17.33 -5.63 -9.44
CA THR A 332 -18.21 -4.55 -9.91
C THR A 332 -17.40 -3.45 -10.59
N VAL A 333 -17.76 -3.12 -11.82
CA VAL A 333 -17.24 -1.96 -12.56
C VAL A 333 -18.42 -1.03 -12.83
N TRP A 334 -18.35 0.22 -12.36
CA TRP A 334 -19.34 1.23 -12.69
C TRP A 334 -18.85 2.04 -13.89
N ALA A 335 -19.71 2.16 -14.89
CA ALA A 335 -19.47 2.96 -16.08
C ALA A 335 -20.32 4.22 -16.01
N ASP A 336 -19.74 5.34 -16.44
CA ASP A 336 -20.49 6.57 -16.62
C ASP A 336 -21.37 6.45 -17.86
N ASN A 337 -22.68 6.54 -17.66
CA ASN A 337 -23.68 6.55 -18.73
C ASN A 337 -24.42 7.89 -18.82
N GLY A 338 -23.91 8.93 -18.15
CA GLY A 338 -24.50 10.27 -18.09
C GLY A 338 -25.76 10.39 -17.22
N VAL A 339 -26.08 9.37 -16.42
CA VAL A 339 -27.27 9.34 -15.56
C VAL A 339 -26.88 8.95 -14.12
N GLU A 340 -27.37 9.70 -13.14
CA GLU A 340 -27.20 9.37 -11.73
C GLU A 340 -27.97 8.08 -11.34
N PRO A 341 -27.42 7.22 -10.46
CA PRO A 341 -26.21 7.40 -9.68
C PRO A 341 -24.90 6.95 -10.37
N TYR A 342 -24.94 6.51 -11.64
CA TYR A 342 -23.81 5.83 -12.28
C TYR A 342 -22.61 6.74 -12.52
N THR A 343 -22.84 8.00 -12.89
CA THR A 343 -21.78 9.02 -13.03
C THR A 343 -21.05 9.21 -11.70
N SER A 344 -21.79 9.42 -10.60
CA SER A 344 -21.19 9.55 -9.26
C SER A 344 -20.48 8.28 -8.79
N LEU A 345 -21.03 7.10 -9.08
CA LEU A 345 -20.40 5.82 -8.75
C LEU A 345 -19.08 5.60 -9.50
N GLN A 346 -19.04 5.91 -10.80
CA GLN A 346 -17.82 5.80 -11.59
C GLN A 346 -16.77 6.81 -11.12
N SER A 347 -17.16 8.05 -10.82
CA SER A 347 -16.25 9.07 -10.29
C SER A 347 -15.68 8.63 -8.93
N TRP A 348 -16.52 8.12 -8.03
CA TRP A 348 -16.06 7.59 -6.74
C TRP A 348 -15.08 6.43 -6.93
N GLN A 349 -15.39 5.49 -7.83
CA GLN A 349 -14.54 4.33 -8.09
C GLN A 349 -13.19 4.73 -8.68
N GLY A 350 -13.16 5.75 -9.54
CA GLY A 350 -11.95 6.33 -10.08
C GLY A 350 -11.06 6.93 -9.00
N SER A 351 -11.64 7.74 -8.11
CA SER A 351 -10.90 8.44 -7.04
C SER A 351 -10.43 7.54 -5.91
N TRP A 352 -11.10 6.40 -5.67
CA TRP A 352 -10.79 5.50 -4.56
C TRP A 352 -10.26 4.16 -5.05
N THR A 353 -11.14 3.31 -5.57
CA THR A 353 -10.81 1.93 -5.92
C THR A 353 -9.74 1.81 -6.99
N ILE A 354 -9.89 2.53 -8.11
CA ILE A 354 -8.91 2.49 -9.21
C ILE A 354 -7.60 3.16 -8.80
N PHE A 355 -7.66 4.27 -8.06
CA PHE A 355 -6.49 4.91 -7.48
C PHE A 355 -5.68 3.94 -6.61
N TYR A 356 -6.34 3.23 -5.69
CA TYR A 356 -5.69 2.23 -4.85
C TYR A 356 -5.12 1.07 -5.66
N TRP A 357 -5.86 0.53 -6.64
CA TRP A 357 -5.31 -0.53 -7.50
C TRP A 357 -4.08 -0.10 -8.27
N ALA A 358 -4.06 1.11 -8.83
CA ALA A 358 -2.89 1.66 -9.48
C ALA A 358 -1.71 1.80 -8.49
N TRP A 359 -1.98 2.33 -7.29
CA TRP A 359 -0.95 2.48 -6.25
C TRP A 359 -0.38 1.13 -5.80
N TRP A 360 -1.22 0.17 -5.44
CA TRP A 360 -0.79 -1.14 -4.96
C TRP A 360 -0.07 -1.95 -6.05
N ILE A 361 -0.50 -1.87 -7.30
CA ILE A 361 0.22 -2.51 -8.41
C ILE A 361 1.60 -1.84 -8.60
N ALA A 362 1.69 -0.52 -8.52
CA ALA A 362 2.97 0.19 -8.63
C ALA A 362 3.95 -0.18 -7.51
N PHE A 363 3.45 -0.46 -6.30
CA PHE A 363 4.23 -0.91 -5.15
C PHE A 363 4.60 -2.40 -5.16
N ALA A 364 3.87 -3.21 -5.93
CA ALA A 364 4.01 -4.66 -5.88
C ALA A 364 5.42 -5.20 -6.19
N PRO A 365 6.24 -4.63 -7.10
CA PRO A 365 7.60 -5.09 -7.31
C PRO A 365 8.47 -5.00 -6.05
N PHE A 366 8.40 -3.87 -5.34
CA PHE A 366 9.19 -3.64 -4.13
C PHE A 366 8.70 -4.50 -2.97
N VAL A 367 7.40 -4.46 -2.68
CA VAL A 367 6.84 -5.19 -1.55
C VAL A 367 6.92 -6.69 -1.81
N GLY A 368 6.58 -7.16 -3.00
CA GLY A 368 6.68 -8.57 -3.39
C GLY A 368 8.10 -9.12 -3.29
N LEU A 369 9.11 -8.36 -3.72
CA LEU A 369 10.52 -8.73 -3.54
C LEU A 369 10.90 -8.87 -2.06
N PHE A 370 10.48 -7.92 -1.23
CA PHE A 370 10.69 -7.99 0.23
C PHE A 370 10.01 -9.23 0.81
N LEU A 371 8.72 -9.45 0.50
CA LEU A 371 7.94 -10.59 0.97
C LEU A 371 8.57 -11.92 0.56
N ALA A 372 9.04 -12.03 -0.68
CA ALA A 372 9.76 -13.21 -1.15
C ALA A 372 10.99 -13.46 -0.26
N ARG A 373 11.83 -12.43 -0.08
CA ARG A 373 13.10 -12.54 0.62
C ARG A 373 12.97 -13.03 2.04
N VAL A 374 12.04 -12.48 2.80
CA VAL A 374 11.87 -12.84 4.21
C VAL A 374 11.06 -14.14 4.41
N SER A 375 10.47 -14.68 3.35
CA SER A 375 9.63 -15.89 3.40
C SER A 375 10.31 -17.13 2.85
N ARG A 376 11.64 -17.11 2.67
CA ARG A 376 12.41 -18.25 2.20
C ARG A 376 12.23 -19.47 3.11
N GLY A 377 11.93 -20.62 2.50
CA GLY A 377 11.68 -21.89 3.19
C GLY A 377 10.25 -22.05 3.76
N ARG A 378 9.38 -21.04 3.63
CA ARG A 378 7.96 -21.13 4.01
C ARG A 378 7.14 -21.82 2.93
N THR A 379 6.06 -22.49 3.34
CA THR A 379 5.06 -23.01 2.40
C THR A 379 4.19 -21.90 1.83
N ILE A 380 3.58 -22.12 0.67
CA ILE A 380 2.63 -21.16 0.07
C ILE A 380 1.47 -20.87 1.03
N ARG A 381 0.96 -21.87 1.76
CA ARG A 381 -0.12 -21.64 2.74
C ARG A 381 0.34 -20.74 3.88
N GLU A 382 1.49 -21.03 4.49
CA GLU A 382 2.03 -20.17 5.54
C GLU A 382 2.22 -18.75 5.02
N TYR A 383 2.82 -18.61 3.84
CA TYR A 383 3.03 -17.32 3.17
C TYR A 383 1.73 -16.54 3.02
N VAL A 384 0.68 -17.12 2.46
CA VAL A 384 -0.60 -16.42 2.25
C VAL A 384 -1.23 -16.01 3.58
N ILE A 385 -1.20 -16.87 4.60
CA ILE A 385 -1.73 -16.51 5.92
C ILE A 385 -0.94 -15.33 6.52
N GLY A 386 0.39 -15.37 6.50
CA GLY A 386 1.20 -14.36 7.17
C GLY A 386 1.48 -13.09 6.37
N ALA A 387 1.43 -13.13 5.04
CA ALA A 387 1.70 -11.99 4.16
C ALA A 387 0.42 -11.37 3.57
N ILE A 388 -0.75 -12.03 3.69
CA ILE A 388 -2.03 -11.50 3.21
C ILE A 388 -3.03 -11.36 4.34
N VAL A 389 -3.35 -12.46 5.04
CA VAL A 389 -4.42 -12.44 6.04
C VAL A 389 -4.03 -11.62 7.27
N ILE A 390 -2.86 -11.89 7.85
CA ILE A 390 -2.39 -11.19 9.05
C ILE A 390 -2.26 -9.66 8.84
N PRO A 391 -1.61 -9.18 7.77
CA PRO A 391 -1.54 -7.74 7.49
C PRO A 391 -2.92 -7.10 7.28
N SER A 392 -3.86 -7.80 6.63
CA SER A 392 -5.23 -7.31 6.47
C SER A 392 -5.95 -7.12 7.80
N VAL A 393 -5.79 -8.05 8.74
CA VAL A 393 -6.35 -7.93 10.09
C VAL A 393 -5.71 -6.78 10.86
N ILE A 394 -4.40 -6.57 10.69
CA ILE A 394 -3.70 -5.43 11.27
C ILE A 394 -4.26 -4.12 10.71
N CYS A 395 -4.42 -3.99 9.40
CA CYS A 395 -5.06 -2.84 8.79
C CYS A 395 -6.45 -2.61 9.40
N LEU A 396 -7.26 -3.67 9.52
CA LEU A 396 -8.58 -3.55 10.14
C LEU A 396 -8.50 -2.98 11.57
N VAL A 397 -7.58 -3.45 12.41
CA VAL A 397 -7.37 -2.91 13.77
C VAL A 397 -7.10 -1.41 13.72
N TRP A 398 -6.21 -0.95 12.84
CA TRP A 398 -5.92 0.49 12.70
C TRP A 398 -7.16 1.29 12.31
N PHE A 399 -7.87 0.83 11.28
CA PHE A 399 -9.04 1.51 10.76
C PHE A 399 -10.20 1.53 11.77
N THR A 400 -10.38 0.46 12.56
CA THR A 400 -11.48 0.39 13.53
C THR A 400 -11.17 1.15 14.80
N PHE A 401 -9.94 1.09 15.34
CA PHE A 401 -9.63 1.82 16.57
C PHE A 401 -9.49 3.33 16.33
N ILE A 402 -8.86 3.74 15.24
CA ILE A 402 -8.67 5.17 14.95
C ILE A 402 -9.88 5.74 14.22
N GLY A 403 -10.26 5.14 13.09
CA GLY A 403 -11.38 5.63 12.28
C GLY A 403 -12.73 5.55 12.99
N ALA A 404 -12.98 4.50 13.80
CA ALA A 404 -14.31 4.36 14.40
C ALA A 404 -14.45 5.31 15.58
N THR A 405 -13.34 5.61 16.27
CA THR A 405 -13.31 6.71 17.24
C THR A 405 -13.61 8.05 16.58
N ALA A 406 -13.05 8.32 15.39
CA ALA A 406 -13.36 9.55 14.66
C ALA A 406 -14.84 9.62 14.25
N ILE A 407 -15.42 8.51 13.77
CA ILE A 407 -16.85 8.43 13.44
C ILE A 407 -17.74 8.58 14.68
N ASP A 408 -17.39 7.95 15.80
CA ASP A 408 -18.11 8.05 17.07
C ASP A 408 -18.16 9.49 17.59
N LEU A 409 -17.04 10.22 17.48
CA LEU A 409 -17.00 11.65 17.84
C LEU A 409 -17.89 12.51 16.93
N GLU A 410 -18.06 12.16 15.66
CA GLU A 410 -19.00 12.83 14.76
C GLU A 410 -20.45 12.46 15.10
N LEU A 411 -20.75 11.18 15.31
CA LEU A 411 -22.10 10.68 15.64
C LEU A 411 -22.61 11.20 17.00
N SER A 412 -21.74 11.27 18.00
CA SER A 412 -22.07 11.81 19.33
C SER A 412 -22.29 13.32 19.33
N GLY A 413 -22.00 14.01 18.22
CA GLY A 413 -22.09 15.46 18.12
C GLY A 413 -20.97 16.21 18.83
N VAL A 414 -19.94 15.51 19.33
CA VAL A 414 -18.75 16.12 19.94
C VAL A 414 -17.92 16.85 18.89
N ALA A 415 -17.69 16.21 17.74
CA ALA A 415 -16.83 16.75 16.70
C ALA A 415 -17.49 17.89 15.91
N GLN A 416 -18.82 17.90 15.78
CA GLN A 416 -19.59 18.94 15.06
C GLN A 416 -19.05 19.21 13.65
N GLY A 417 -18.63 18.16 12.93
CA GLY A 417 -18.04 18.24 11.60
C GLY A 417 -16.59 18.71 11.57
N SER A 418 -15.93 18.94 12.71
CA SER A 418 -14.54 19.40 12.75
C SER A 418 -13.52 18.36 12.28
N ILE A 419 -13.87 17.06 12.29
CA ILE A 419 -13.04 16.01 11.71
C ILE A 419 -13.39 15.87 10.23
N VAL A 420 -14.68 15.68 9.90
CA VAL A 420 -15.16 15.52 8.51
C VAL A 420 -14.70 16.63 7.58
N ASN A 421 -14.74 17.88 8.05
CA ASN A 421 -14.40 19.05 7.22
C ASN A 421 -12.91 19.41 7.24
N ALA A 422 -12.08 18.72 8.03
CA ALA A 422 -10.65 18.97 8.05
C ALA A 422 -9.96 18.33 6.84
N ASP A 423 -8.83 18.92 6.41
CA ASP A 423 -7.95 18.30 5.43
C ASP A 423 -7.54 16.89 5.90
N MET A 424 -7.46 15.96 4.95
CA MET A 424 -7.12 14.55 5.20
C MET A 424 -5.87 14.38 6.08
N SER A 425 -4.84 15.23 5.89
CA SER A 425 -3.61 15.16 6.66
C SER A 425 -3.76 15.66 8.11
N ALA A 426 -4.84 16.37 8.43
CA ALA A 426 -5.14 16.96 9.73
C ALA A 426 -6.13 16.14 10.58
N GLN A 427 -6.93 15.25 9.96
CA GLN A 427 -8.05 14.56 10.62
C GLN A 427 -7.63 13.71 11.83
N LEU A 428 -6.50 12.99 11.75
CA LEU A 428 -5.96 12.24 12.88
C LEU A 428 -5.68 13.14 14.09
N PHE A 429 -5.06 14.31 13.84
CA PHE A 429 -4.72 15.26 14.91
C PHE A 429 -5.98 15.89 15.53
N LYS A 430 -6.98 16.22 14.70
CA LYS A 430 -8.29 16.71 15.18
C LYS A 430 -8.96 15.68 16.08
N THR A 431 -8.95 14.41 15.69
CA THR A 431 -9.49 13.30 16.48
C THR A 431 -8.79 13.22 17.85
N ILE A 432 -7.45 13.23 17.86
CA ILE A 432 -6.67 13.20 19.12
C ILE A 432 -6.97 14.41 20.01
N ASN A 433 -7.06 15.62 19.45
CA ASN A 433 -7.33 16.83 20.23
C ASN A 433 -8.72 16.79 20.91
N LEU A 434 -9.72 16.20 20.24
CA LEU A 434 -11.06 16.07 20.82
C LEU A 434 -11.08 15.06 21.97
N ILE A 435 -10.40 13.93 21.81
CA ILE A 435 -10.20 12.94 22.89
C ILE A 435 -9.53 13.60 24.10
N LEU A 436 -8.51 14.42 23.88
CA LEU A 436 -7.76 15.11 24.93
C LEU A 436 -8.44 16.40 25.44
N SER A 437 -9.63 16.74 24.95
CA SER A 437 -10.31 17.96 25.37
C SER A 437 -10.80 17.82 26.82
N PRO A 438 -10.81 18.90 27.63
CA PRO A 438 -11.19 18.82 29.05
C PRO A 438 -12.62 18.30 29.33
N GLY A 439 -13.47 18.20 28.30
CA GLY A 439 -14.81 17.61 28.42
C GLY A 439 -14.84 16.08 28.26
N LEU A 440 -13.75 15.47 27.77
CA LEU A 440 -13.63 14.05 27.44
C LEU A 440 -12.41 13.37 28.08
N ALA A 441 -11.39 14.13 28.47
CA ALA A 441 -10.21 13.70 29.23
C ALA A 441 -10.43 13.81 30.73
#